data_AF-A0A3P6E1I4-F1
#
_entry.id   AF-A0A3P6E1I4-F1
#
_cell.length_a   1.000
_cell.length_b   1.000
_cell.length_c   1.000
_cell.angle_alpha   90.00
_cell.angle_beta   90.00
_cell.angle_gamma   90.00
#
_symmetry.space_group_name_H-M   'P 1'
#
loop_
_entity.id
_entity.type
_entity.pdbx_description
1 polymer ?
#
loop_
_entity_poly.entity_id
_entity_poly.type
_entity_poly.pdbx_seq_one_letter_code
_entity_poly.pdbx_strand_id
1 'polypeptide(L)'
;MRLQPPPLIICYAILSFLQPFLLLVLAQTNPSVTPINWDLYHSSDDLVEQIHSLVHRHPDKLSIETFKSGNKGYNAEVNVVTYCRGGRQSDDRSNFRILLTFGQHGRELITSELAFRILSILSEEQFLPNINGGATLNNTLLDKLVIKLVPIENFNGRKRVEAGDLCERRNG
;
A
#
# COMPACT_ATOMS: atom_id res chain seq x y z
N MET A 1 -35.67 63.72 13.77
CA MET A 1 -34.36 63.86 13.09
C MET A 1 -33.65 62.51 13.13
N ARG A 2 -33.53 61.81 12.00
CA ARG A 2 -32.69 60.60 11.90
C ARG A 2 -31.32 61.02 11.40
N LEU A 3 -30.29 60.95 12.23
CA LEU A 3 -28.91 61.16 11.79
C LEU A 3 -28.48 59.96 10.94
N GLN A 4 -28.23 60.19 9.65
CA GLN A 4 -27.51 59.23 8.82
C GLN A 4 -26.03 59.26 9.22
N PRO A 5 -25.40 58.09 9.46
CA PRO A 5 -23.97 58.06 9.78
C PRO A 5 -23.15 58.48 8.54
N PRO A 6 -22.03 59.21 8.74
CA PRO A 6 -21.18 59.65 7.64
C PRO A 6 -20.57 58.45 6.89
N PRO A 7 -20.43 58.54 5.56
CA PRO A 7 -20.01 57.43 4.69
C PRO A 7 -18.62 56.87 5.06
N LEU A 8 -17.77 57.68 5.68
CA LEU A 8 -16.45 57.29 6.18
C LEU A 8 -16.50 56.23 7.30
N ILE A 9 -17.53 56.26 8.16
CA ILE A 9 -17.68 55.29 9.26
C ILE A 9 -18.10 53.93 8.72
N ILE A 10 -18.93 53.92 7.68
CA ILE A 10 -19.38 52.69 7.01
C ILE A 10 -18.21 52.02 6.29
N CYS A 11 -17.38 52.79 5.57
CA CYS A 11 -16.17 52.26 4.93
C CYS A 11 -15.17 51.67 5.94
N TYR A 12 -14.93 52.35 7.06
CA TYR A 12 -14.03 51.84 8.11
C TYR A 12 -14.52 50.53 8.73
N ALA A 13 -15.82 50.42 8.99
CA ALA A 13 -16.42 49.20 9.50
C ALA A 13 -16.26 48.04 8.50
N ILE A 14 -16.51 48.26 7.20
CA ILE A 14 -16.36 47.22 6.17
C ILE A 14 -14.90 46.76 6.05
N LEU A 15 -13.93 47.68 6.04
CA LEU A 15 -12.50 47.37 5.98
C LEU A 15 -12.01 46.58 7.21
N SER A 16 -12.55 46.91 8.39
CA SER A 16 -12.19 46.26 9.67
C SER A 16 -12.71 44.82 9.77
N PHE A 17 -13.84 44.51 9.12
CA PHE A 17 -14.38 43.15 9.04
C PHE A 17 -13.73 42.32 7.91
N LEU A 18 -13.23 42.93 6.83
CA LEU A 18 -12.59 42.22 5.72
C LEU A 18 -11.17 41.72 6.06
N GLN A 19 -10.41 42.50 6.83
CA GLN A 19 -9.02 42.18 7.19
C GLN A 19 -8.84 40.86 7.94
N PRO A 20 -9.60 40.53 9.01
CA PRO A 20 -9.45 39.26 9.72
C PRO A 20 -9.92 38.06 8.89
N PHE A 21 -10.88 38.25 7.98
CA PHE A 21 -11.34 37.20 7.07
C PHE A 21 -10.29 36.86 6.01
N LEU A 22 -9.62 37.87 5.45
CA LEU A 22 -8.52 37.68 4.50
C LEU A 22 -7.30 37.01 5.14
N LEU A 23 -6.98 37.37 6.40
CA LEU A 23 -5.93 36.72 7.19
C LEU A 23 -6.25 35.25 7.51
N LEU A 24 -7.51 34.92 7.80
CA LEU A 24 -7.94 33.54 8.05
C LEU A 24 -7.84 32.66 6.78
N VAL A 25 -8.15 33.22 5.61
CA VAL A 25 -8.01 32.53 4.32
C VAL A 25 -6.54 32.30 3.95
N LEU A 26 -5.65 33.26 4.26
CA LEU A 26 -4.20 33.12 4.03
C LEU A 26 -3.50 32.21 5.06
N ALA A 27 -4.07 32.06 6.26
CA ALA A 27 -3.52 31.25 7.34
C ALA A 27 -3.90 29.76 7.28
N GLN A 28 -4.55 29.29 6.20
CA GLN A 28 -4.60 27.85 5.89
C GLN A 28 -3.22 27.40 5.44
N THR A 29 -2.31 27.22 6.41
CA THR A 29 -1.13 26.39 6.24
C THR A 29 -1.62 24.97 6.03
N ASN A 30 -1.62 24.51 4.77
CA ASN A 30 -1.77 23.08 4.51
C ASN A 30 -0.73 22.37 5.37
N PRO A 31 -1.11 21.36 6.18
CA PRO A 31 -0.13 20.63 6.96
C PRO A 31 0.93 20.13 5.99
N SER A 32 2.20 20.40 6.31
CA SER A 32 3.34 19.91 5.54
C SER A 32 3.25 18.39 5.50
N VAL A 33 2.75 17.83 4.41
CA VAL A 33 2.65 16.39 4.27
C VAL A 33 4.05 15.85 4.01
N THR A 34 4.51 14.95 4.86
CA THR A 34 5.81 14.29 4.70
C THR A 34 5.82 13.50 3.39
N PRO A 35 6.77 13.75 2.47
CA PRO A 35 6.85 12.99 1.23
C PRO A 35 7.21 11.53 1.49
N ILE A 36 6.95 10.67 0.50
CA ILE A 36 7.35 9.25 0.56
C ILE A 36 8.88 9.18 0.59
N ASN A 37 9.41 8.41 1.53
CA ASN A 37 10.84 8.12 1.59
C ASN A 37 11.16 6.95 0.66
N TRP A 38 11.68 7.26 -0.53
CA TRP A 38 12.05 6.28 -1.56
C TRP A 38 13.32 5.48 -1.23
N ASP A 39 14.07 5.85 -0.19
CA ASP A 39 15.15 5.00 0.33
C ASP A 39 14.60 3.82 1.17
N LEU A 40 13.34 3.91 1.62
CA LEU A 40 12.69 2.91 2.47
C LEU A 40 11.60 2.12 1.75
N TYR A 41 10.92 2.75 0.79
CA TYR A 41 9.77 2.18 0.10
C TYR A 41 10.03 2.08 -1.40
N HIS A 42 9.57 1.00 -1.99
CA HIS A 42 9.53 0.85 -3.44
C HIS A 42 8.31 1.57 -4.02
N SER A 43 8.42 2.01 -5.27
CA SER A 43 7.22 2.31 -6.06
C SER A 43 6.44 1.02 -6.32
N SER A 44 5.16 1.15 -6.61
CA SER A 44 4.30 0.00 -6.89
C SER A 44 4.74 -0.78 -8.13
N ASP A 45 5.32 -0.11 -9.13
CA ASP A 45 5.89 -0.78 -10.31
C ASP A 45 7.16 -1.56 -9.91
N ASP A 46 8.10 -0.88 -9.23
CA ASP A 46 9.36 -1.51 -8.81
C ASP A 46 9.09 -2.71 -7.89
N LEU A 47 8.14 -2.58 -6.95
CA LEU A 47 7.80 -3.67 -6.03
C LEU A 47 7.22 -4.88 -6.77
N VAL A 48 6.38 -4.65 -7.77
CA VAL A 48 5.83 -5.72 -8.61
C VAL A 48 6.95 -6.37 -9.44
N GLU A 49 7.86 -5.58 -10.02
CA GLU A 49 9.02 -6.10 -10.76
C GLU A 49 9.95 -6.94 -9.88
N GLN A 50 10.22 -6.49 -8.65
CA GLN A 50 11.02 -7.22 -7.67
C GLN A 50 10.35 -8.55 -7.28
N ILE A 51 9.03 -8.56 -7.13
CA ILE A 51 8.25 -9.79 -6.87
C ILE A 51 8.33 -10.74 -8.07
N HIS A 52 8.14 -10.26 -9.30
CA HIS A 52 8.31 -11.08 -10.50
C HIS A 52 9.71 -11.69 -10.59
N SER A 53 10.74 -10.88 -10.29
CA SER A 53 12.13 -11.33 -10.27
C SER A 53 12.42 -12.36 -9.17
N LEU A 54 11.79 -12.23 -8.00
CA LEU A 54 11.86 -13.22 -6.94
C LEU A 54 11.19 -14.55 -7.35
N VAL A 55 9.99 -14.48 -7.91
CA VAL A 55 9.26 -15.66 -8.41
C VAL A 55 10.06 -16.37 -9.51
N HIS A 56 10.67 -15.61 -10.42
CA HIS A 56 11.49 -16.16 -11.50
C HIS A 56 12.72 -16.91 -10.99
N ARG A 57 13.33 -16.46 -9.90
CA ARG A 57 14.51 -17.11 -9.28
C ARG A 57 14.16 -18.35 -8.45
N HIS A 58 12.93 -18.45 -7.95
CA HIS A 58 12.45 -19.56 -7.11
C HIS A 58 11.18 -20.24 -7.67
N PRO A 59 11.19 -20.73 -8.92
CA PRO A 59 10.01 -21.31 -9.56
C PRO A 59 9.58 -22.65 -8.94
N ASP A 60 10.45 -23.27 -8.14
CA ASP A 60 10.18 -24.48 -7.35
C ASP A 60 9.32 -24.20 -6.10
N LYS A 61 9.37 -22.97 -5.57
CA LYS A 61 8.65 -22.54 -4.36
C LYS A 61 7.53 -21.55 -4.64
N LEU A 62 7.70 -20.70 -5.65
CA LEU A 62 6.83 -19.58 -5.93
C LEU A 62 6.22 -19.67 -7.33
N SER A 63 4.99 -19.21 -7.43
CA SER A 63 4.30 -18.94 -8.70
C SER A 63 3.49 -17.66 -8.57
N ILE A 64 3.21 -16.99 -9.68
CA ILE A 64 2.42 -15.77 -9.70
C ILE A 64 1.31 -15.88 -10.75
N GLU A 65 0.12 -15.47 -10.37
CA GLU A 65 -1.06 -15.42 -11.22
C GLU A 65 -1.69 -14.04 -11.14
N THR A 66 -2.17 -13.53 -12.25
CA THR A 66 -2.81 -12.22 -12.32
C THR A 66 -4.30 -12.38 -12.53
N PHE A 67 -5.08 -11.92 -11.56
CA PHE A 67 -6.54 -11.94 -11.61
C PHE A 67 -7.05 -10.57 -12.04
N LYS A 68 -7.83 -10.56 -13.12
CA LYS A 68 -8.50 -9.35 -13.60
C LYS A 68 -9.99 -9.45 -13.28
N SER A 69 -10.56 -8.41 -12.71
CA SER A 69 -11.99 -8.31 -12.42
C SER A 69 -12.46 -6.90 -12.72
N GLY A 70 -13.61 -6.76 -13.38
CA GLY A 70 -14.16 -5.47 -13.74
C GLY A 70 -15.64 -5.38 -13.40
N ASN A 71 -16.08 -4.25 -12.84
CA ASN A 71 -17.50 -3.96 -12.67
C ASN A 71 -17.79 -2.46 -12.78
N LYS A 72 -18.83 -2.10 -13.55
CA LYS A 72 -19.36 -0.72 -13.70
C LYS A 72 -18.30 0.39 -13.81
N GLY A 73 -17.31 0.21 -14.70
CA GLY A 73 -16.28 1.21 -14.98
C GLY A 73 -15.02 1.13 -14.11
N TYR A 74 -14.97 0.22 -13.14
CA TYR A 74 -13.76 -0.07 -12.36
C TYR A 74 -13.15 -1.40 -12.81
N ASN A 75 -11.90 -1.37 -13.26
CA ASN A 75 -11.10 -2.56 -13.57
C ASN A 75 -10.01 -2.72 -12.50
N ALA A 76 -10.02 -3.87 -11.82
CA ALA A 76 -9.01 -4.27 -10.86
C ALA A 76 -8.15 -5.39 -11.45
N GLU A 77 -6.85 -5.24 -11.29
CA GLU A 77 -5.87 -6.27 -11.60
C GLU A 77 -5.10 -6.57 -10.32
N VAL A 78 -5.10 -7.83 -9.91
CA VAL A 78 -4.53 -8.28 -8.64
C VAL A 78 -3.56 -9.42 -8.91
N ASN A 79 -2.30 -9.21 -8.51
CA ASN A 79 -1.29 -10.26 -8.53
C ASN A 79 -1.42 -11.13 -7.28
N VAL A 80 -1.48 -12.45 -7.47
CA VAL A 80 -1.49 -13.44 -6.39
C VAL A 80 -0.22 -14.27 -6.52
N VAL A 81 0.66 -14.15 -5.54
CA VAL A 81 1.85 -14.98 -5.40
C VAL A 81 1.49 -16.20 -4.55
N THR A 82 1.71 -17.40 -5.08
CA THR A 82 1.51 -18.64 -4.35
C THR A 82 2.85 -19.21 -3.93
N TYR A 83 3.06 -19.38 -2.63
CA TYR A 83 4.14 -20.17 -2.06
C TYR A 83 3.68 -21.60 -1.81
N CYS A 84 4.46 -22.57 -2.28
CA CYS A 84 4.29 -24.00 -2.00
C CYS A 84 5.63 -24.72 -2.19
N ARG A 85 6.17 -25.34 -1.13
CA ARG A 85 7.47 -26.03 -1.17
C ARG A 85 7.39 -27.50 -1.54
N GLY A 86 6.29 -28.19 -1.19
CA GLY A 86 6.13 -29.64 -1.37
C GLY A 86 5.97 -30.12 -2.83
N GLY A 87 6.05 -29.20 -3.79
CA GLY A 87 5.68 -29.45 -5.18
C GLY A 87 4.21 -29.85 -5.33
N ARG A 88 3.72 -29.95 -6.56
CA ARG A 88 2.35 -30.42 -6.87
C ARG A 88 2.10 -31.91 -6.56
N GLN A 89 2.99 -32.55 -5.80
CA GLN A 89 2.99 -34.00 -5.55
C GLN A 89 2.28 -34.42 -4.26
N SER A 90 2.02 -33.50 -3.32
CA SER A 90 1.17 -33.82 -2.17
C SER A 90 -0.30 -33.88 -2.60
N ASP A 91 -1.09 -34.77 -1.99
CA ASP A 91 -2.55 -34.75 -2.16
C ASP A 91 -3.05 -33.35 -1.78
N ASP A 92 -3.48 -32.59 -2.78
CA ASP A 92 -3.85 -31.18 -2.71
C ASP A 92 -4.93 -30.90 -1.63
N ARG A 93 -5.70 -31.94 -1.28
CA ARG A 93 -6.72 -31.93 -0.22
C ARG A 93 -6.15 -31.91 1.20
N SER A 94 -4.91 -32.33 1.40
CA SER A 94 -4.26 -32.41 2.71
C SER A 94 -3.46 -31.17 3.08
N ASN A 95 -3.35 -30.21 2.17
CA ASN A 95 -2.59 -28.97 2.37
C ASN A 95 -3.37 -27.95 3.19
N PHE A 96 -2.69 -27.30 4.15
CA PHE A 96 -3.20 -26.14 4.86
C PHE A 96 -3.02 -24.88 4.01
N ARG A 97 -4.07 -24.07 3.88
CA ARG A 97 -4.07 -22.89 3.01
C ARG A 97 -4.27 -21.61 3.80
N ILE A 98 -3.41 -20.64 3.55
CA ILE A 98 -3.52 -19.29 4.12
C ILE A 98 -3.64 -18.30 2.96
N LEU A 99 -4.61 -17.38 3.05
CA LEU A 99 -4.66 -16.20 2.21
C LEU A 99 -4.19 -14.99 3.02
N LEU A 100 -3.17 -14.30 2.52
CA LEU A 100 -2.66 -13.05 3.09
C LEU A 100 -2.85 -11.93 2.06
N THR A 101 -3.47 -10.83 2.47
CA THR A 101 -3.73 -9.69 1.60
C THR A 101 -3.13 -8.42 2.18
N PHE A 102 -2.38 -7.70 1.37
CA PHE A 102 -1.66 -6.47 1.74
C PHE A 102 -2.01 -5.33 0.78
N GLY A 103 -1.69 -4.10 1.17
CA GLY A 103 -1.88 -2.92 0.32
C GLY A 103 -3.35 -2.63 -0.02
N GLN A 104 -4.29 -2.90 0.89
CA GLN A 104 -5.71 -2.57 0.70
C GLN A 104 -5.96 -1.06 0.71
N HIS A 105 -5.19 -0.32 1.50
CA HIS A 105 -5.23 1.13 1.52
C HIS A 105 -3.97 1.70 0.87
N GLY A 106 -4.12 2.54 -0.15
CA GLY A 106 -3.00 3.05 -0.94
C GLY A 106 -1.87 3.67 -0.10
N ARG A 107 -2.23 4.42 0.95
CA ARG A 107 -1.26 5.12 1.81
C ARG A 107 -0.50 4.23 2.81
N GLU A 108 -0.94 2.99 3.02
CA GLU A 108 -0.34 2.09 4.02
C GLU A 108 0.88 1.36 3.43
N LEU A 109 1.92 2.13 3.05
CA LEU A 109 2.97 1.63 2.16
C LEU A 109 3.73 0.41 2.71
N ILE A 110 3.92 0.38 4.03
CA ILE A 110 4.64 -0.67 4.76
C ILE A 110 4.00 -2.06 4.60
N THR A 111 2.69 -2.13 4.34
CA THR A 111 2.00 -3.42 4.22
C THR A 111 2.50 -4.20 3.00
N SER A 112 2.73 -3.51 1.88
CA SER A 112 3.24 -4.13 0.65
C SER A 112 4.74 -4.48 0.75
N GLU A 113 5.53 -3.67 1.45
CA GLU A 113 6.93 -4.02 1.75
C GLU A 113 7.01 -5.28 2.63
N LEU A 114 6.13 -5.39 3.63
CA LEU A 114 6.04 -6.59 4.48
C LEU A 114 5.68 -7.82 3.65
N ALA A 115 4.78 -7.69 2.68
CA ALA A 115 4.44 -8.78 1.76
C ALA A 115 5.67 -9.28 1.01
N PHE A 116 6.46 -8.36 0.43
CA PHE A 116 7.70 -8.70 -0.26
C PHE A 116 8.76 -9.30 0.67
N ARG A 117 8.88 -8.79 1.90
CA ARG A 117 9.78 -9.34 2.93
C ARG A 117 9.41 -10.78 3.30
N ILE A 118 8.12 -11.07 3.49
CA ILE A 118 7.64 -12.43 3.78
C ILE A 118 7.99 -13.38 2.63
N LEU A 119 7.71 -12.99 1.38
CA LEU A 119 8.07 -13.81 0.20
C LEU A 119 9.57 -14.06 0.11
N SER A 120 10.39 -13.05 0.39
CA SER A 120 11.86 -13.17 0.40
C SER A 120 12.35 -14.14 1.48
N ILE A 121 11.70 -14.16 2.65
CA ILE A 121 12.00 -15.12 3.74
C ILE A 121 11.56 -16.53 3.36
N LEU A 122 10.37 -16.69 2.81
CA LEU A 122 9.85 -17.99 2.36
C LEU A 122 10.69 -18.60 1.22
N SER A 123 11.34 -17.74 0.45
CA SER A 123 12.28 -18.13 -0.62
C SER A 123 13.72 -18.29 -0.12
N GLU A 124 13.97 -18.11 1.18
CA GLU A 124 15.29 -18.22 1.83
C GLU A 124 16.33 -17.19 1.33
N GLU A 125 15.91 -16.07 0.73
CA GLU A 125 16.81 -14.97 0.33
C GLU A 125 17.08 -13.99 1.46
N GLN A 126 16.13 -13.88 2.39
CA GLN A 126 16.25 -13.01 3.55
C GLN A 126 15.92 -13.79 4.81
N PHE A 127 16.53 -13.38 5.92
CA PHE A 127 16.39 -14.07 7.20
C PHE A 127 15.82 -13.13 8.25
N LEU A 128 15.16 -13.72 9.26
CA LEU A 128 14.66 -12.99 10.41
C LEU A 128 15.85 -12.62 11.32
N PRO A 129 15.97 -11.36 11.75
CA PRO A 129 17.04 -10.96 12.64
C PRO A 129 16.88 -11.64 14.00
N ASN A 130 17.99 -12.02 14.62
CA ASN A 130 18.04 -12.56 15.99
C ASN A 130 17.35 -13.92 16.21
N ILE A 131 17.00 -14.61 15.14
CA ILE A 131 16.75 -16.05 15.16
C ILE A 131 18.08 -16.68 14.73
N ASN A 132 18.83 -17.23 15.70
CA ASN A 132 20.09 -17.93 15.44
C ASN A 132 19.93 -18.84 14.21
N GLY A 133 20.84 -18.68 13.24
CA GLY A 133 20.81 -19.27 11.90
C GLY A 133 19.92 -20.50 11.76
N GLY A 134 18.78 -20.30 11.12
CA GLY A 134 17.79 -21.35 10.88
C GLY A 134 17.02 -21.72 12.15
N ALA A 135 15.99 -20.94 12.50
CA ALA A 135 14.76 -21.64 12.82
C ALA A 135 14.42 -22.41 11.54
N THR A 136 14.82 -23.67 11.50
CA THR A 136 14.37 -24.63 10.51
C THR A 136 12.86 -24.62 10.66
N LEU A 137 12.19 -23.75 9.88
CA LEU A 137 10.75 -23.72 9.75
C LEU A 137 10.39 -25.18 9.52
N ASN A 138 9.73 -25.80 10.50
CA ASN A 138 9.64 -27.25 10.61
C ASN A 138 9.31 -27.82 9.24
N ASN A 139 10.29 -28.51 8.63
CA ASN A 139 10.26 -28.80 7.20
C ASN A 139 8.95 -29.50 6.82
N THR A 140 8.50 -30.41 7.69
CA THR A 140 7.26 -31.17 7.55
C THR A 140 5.99 -30.32 7.51
N LEU A 141 5.97 -29.16 8.20
CA LEU A 141 4.82 -28.24 8.18
C LEU A 141 4.80 -27.42 6.89
N LEU A 142 5.95 -26.91 6.46
CA LEU A 142 6.06 -26.13 5.23
C LEU A 142 5.73 -26.96 3.99
N ASP A 143 6.01 -28.26 4.01
CA ASP A 143 5.70 -29.16 2.89
C ASP A 143 4.20 -29.34 2.65
N LYS A 144 3.36 -29.04 3.65
CA LYS A 144 1.88 -29.05 3.54
C LYS A 144 1.26 -27.66 3.53
N LEU A 145 2.07 -26.60 3.57
CA LEU A 145 1.58 -25.23 3.65
C LEU A 145 1.54 -24.59 2.26
N VAL A 146 0.38 -24.06 1.90
CA VAL A 146 0.19 -23.22 0.72
C VAL A 146 -0.20 -21.82 1.18
N ILE A 147 0.58 -20.81 0.80
CA ILE A 147 0.26 -19.42 1.07
C ILE A 147 -0.07 -18.75 -0.24
N LYS A 148 -1.29 -18.21 -0.37
CA LYS A 148 -1.64 -17.28 -1.43
C LYS A 148 -1.51 -15.87 -0.86
N LEU A 149 -0.70 -15.05 -1.50
CA LEU A 149 -0.34 -13.72 -1.03
C LEU A 149 -0.66 -12.69 -2.10
N VAL A 150 -1.44 -11.67 -1.73
CA VAL A 150 -1.69 -10.48 -2.55
C VAL A 150 -0.83 -9.35 -2.01
N PRO A 151 0.22 -8.91 -2.74
CA PRO A 151 1.17 -7.91 -2.22
C PRO A 151 0.63 -6.48 -2.26
N ILE A 152 -0.18 -6.16 -3.28
CA ILE A 152 -0.85 -4.87 -3.44
C ILE A 152 -2.25 -5.15 -3.97
N GLU A 153 -3.26 -5.08 -3.11
CA GLU A 153 -4.66 -5.26 -3.52
C GLU A 153 -5.18 -4.01 -4.25
N ASN A 154 -4.91 -2.84 -3.68
CA ASN A 154 -5.35 -1.56 -4.21
C ASN A 154 -4.22 -0.86 -4.98
N PHE A 155 -3.88 -1.42 -6.14
CA PHE A 155 -2.81 -0.89 -6.99
C PHE A 155 -3.10 0.54 -7.48
N ASN A 156 -4.34 0.82 -7.88
CA ASN A 156 -4.75 2.14 -8.37
C ASN A 156 -4.66 3.21 -7.27
N GLY A 157 -5.14 2.91 -6.06
CA GLY A 157 -5.03 3.80 -4.92
C GLY A 157 -3.57 4.04 -4.52
N ARG A 158 -2.72 3.00 -4.60
CA ARG A 158 -1.27 3.15 -4.41
C ARG A 158 -0.67 4.11 -5.44
N LYS A 159 -1.01 4.01 -6.73
CA LYS A 159 -0.56 4.96 -7.76
C LYS A 159 -0.93 6.41 -7.45
N ARG A 160 -2.13 6.66 -6.94
CA ARG A 160 -2.56 8.02 -6.55
C ARG A 160 -1.73 8.58 -5.39
N VAL A 161 -1.42 7.75 -4.39
CA VAL A 161 -0.53 8.11 -3.29
C VAL A 161 0.87 8.44 -3.81
N GLU A 162 1.42 7.61 -4.69
CA GLU A 162 2.74 7.83 -5.28
C GLU A 162 2.78 9.09 -6.17
N ALA A 163 1.65 9.48 -6.76
CA ALA A 163 1.49 10.73 -7.51
C ALA A 163 1.27 11.98 -6.63
N GLY A 164 1.24 11.84 -5.31
CA GLY A 164 1.17 12.96 -4.35
C GLY A 164 -0.14 13.08 -3.58
N ASP A 165 -1.15 12.24 -3.84
CA ASP A 165 -2.36 12.18 -3.00
C ASP A 165 -2.13 11.29 -1.77
N LEU A 166 -1.25 11.76 -0.89
CA LEU A 166 -0.67 10.96 0.20
C LEU A 166 -1.68 10.45 1.23
N CYS A 167 -2.90 11.01 1.27
CA CYS A 167 -3.96 10.58 2.17
C CYS A 167 -4.92 9.56 1.55
N GLU A 168 -4.80 9.29 0.25
CA GLU A 168 -5.71 8.40 -0.48
C GLU A 168 -5.73 6.99 0.13
N ARG A 169 -6.94 6.45 0.27
CA ARG A 169 -7.22 5.17 0.94
C ARG A 169 -7.96 4.20 0.03
N ARG A 170 -8.84 4.74 -0.80
CA ARG A 170 -9.82 4.01 -1.59
C ARG A 170 -9.19 3.58 -2.90
N ASN A 171 -10.00 2.89 -3.71
CA ASN A 171 -9.55 2.09 -4.83
C ASN A 171 -9.07 2.86 -6.07
N GLY A 172 -8.61 4.11 -5.91
CA GLY A 172 -8.36 5.02 -7.03
C GLY A 172 -9.59 5.82 -7.36
#